data_AF-A0A9D9ZXV5-F1
#
_entry.id   AF-A0A9D9ZXV5-F1
#
_cell.length_a   1.000
_cell.length_b   1.000
_cell.length_c   1.000
_cell.angle_alpha   90.00
_cell.angle_beta   90.00
_cell.angle_gamma   90.00
#
_symmetry.space_group_name_H-M   'P 1'
#
loop_
_entity.id
_entity.type
_entity.pdbx_description
1 polymer ?
#
loop_
_entity_poly.entity_id
_entity_poly.type
_entity_poly.pdbx_seq_one_letter_code
_entity_poly.pdbx_strand_id
1 'polypeptide(L)'
;TLHAMGKERRIALRIPHFLGASFVVELTDLLITIPQRLAEVLQGRGAYVIYPVPFAIPTYEVKQHWHERYHHDAASRWLRGVIADLLTDA
;
A
#
# COMPACT_ATOMS: atom_id res chain seq x y z
N THR A 1 -0.11 15.60 7.24
CA THR A 1 0.76 15.56 6.04
C THR A 1 2.17 15.98 6.45
N LEU A 2 3.21 15.71 5.64
CA LEU A 2 4.58 16.18 5.96
C LEU A 2 4.63 17.70 6.19
N HIS A 3 3.88 18.45 5.38
CA HIS A 3 3.72 19.89 5.53
C HIS A 3 3.16 20.30 6.90
N ALA A 4 2.11 19.62 7.38
CA ALA A 4 1.54 19.87 8.72
C ALA A 4 2.53 19.54 9.86
N MET A 5 3.59 18.78 9.58
CA MET A 5 4.67 18.46 10.52
C MET A 5 5.88 19.38 10.37
N GLY A 6 5.80 20.43 9.53
CA GLY A 6 6.92 21.32 9.21
C GLY A 6 8.06 20.63 8.47
N LYS A 7 7.81 19.49 7.82
CA LYS A 7 8.81 18.70 7.08
C LYS A 7 8.66 18.89 5.59
N GLU A 8 9.78 19.09 4.92
CA GLU A 8 9.87 19.19 3.46
C GLU A 8 10.56 17.97 2.85
N ARG A 9 10.27 17.70 1.58
CA ARG A 9 10.94 16.65 0.79
C ARG A 9 11.23 17.18 -0.60
N ARG A 10 12.35 16.75 -1.18
CA ARG A 10 12.65 17.00 -2.59
C ARG A 10 11.92 15.97 -3.46
N ILE A 11 10.96 16.43 -4.25
CA ILE A 11 10.18 15.56 -5.14
C ILE A 11 10.91 15.47 -6.48
N ALA A 12 11.61 14.36 -6.74
CA ALA A 12 12.28 14.12 -8.02
C ALA A 12 11.29 13.74 -9.13
N LEU A 13 10.23 13.00 -8.79
CA LEU A 13 9.27 12.47 -9.77
C LEU A 13 7.88 12.26 -9.14
N ARG A 14 6.83 12.31 -9.95
CA ARG A 14 5.45 11.95 -9.59
C ARG A 14 4.93 10.90 -10.57
N ILE A 15 4.65 9.69 -10.07
CA ILE A 15 4.09 8.57 -10.85
C ILE A 15 2.78 8.15 -10.17
N PRO A 16 1.70 7.86 -10.91
CA PRO A 16 0.40 7.50 -10.33
C PRO A 16 0.33 6.09 -9.74
N HIS A 17 1.28 5.20 -10.04
CA HIS A 17 1.25 3.79 -9.63
C HIS A 17 2.56 3.36 -8.94
N PHE A 18 2.44 2.57 -7.87
CA PHE A 18 3.58 2.12 -7.06
C PHE A 18 4.59 1.26 -7.83
N LEU A 19 4.12 0.36 -8.70
CA LEU A 19 5.02 -0.54 -9.46
C LEU A 19 5.96 0.23 -10.41
N GLY A 20 5.46 1.28 -11.07
CA GLY A 20 6.32 2.13 -11.89
C GLY A 20 7.35 2.88 -11.04
N ALA A 21 6.94 3.36 -9.87
CA ALA A 21 7.83 4.07 -8.95
C ALA A 21 8.89 3.17 -8.32
N SER A 22 8.57 1.89 -8.03
CA SER A 22 9.54 0.94 -7.47
C SER A 22 10.67 0.63 -8.44
N PHE A 23 10.39 0.47 -9.74
CA PHE A 23 11.45 0.27 -10.73
C PHE A 23 12.40 1.46 -10.85
N VAL A 24 11.89 2.69 -10.68
CA VAL A 24 12.75 3.88 -10.64
C VAL A 24 13.65 3.85 -9.41
N VAL A 25 13.10 3.49 -8.24
CA VAL A 25 13.88 3.37 -6.99
C VAL A 25 14.95 2.29 -7.08
N GLU A 26 14.66 1.15 -7.70
CA GLU A 26 15.64 0.07 -7.87
C GLU A 26 16.86 0.48 -8.69
N LEU A 27 16.72 1.46 -9.58
CA LEU A 27 17.76 1.90 -10.50
C LEU A 27 18.37 3.27 -10.12
N THR A 28 18.02 3.83 -8.96
CA THR A 28 18.46 5.18 -8.54
C THR A 28 18.67 5.29 -7.03
N ASP A 29 19.27 6.38 -6.57
CA ASP A 29 19.38 6.70 -5.13
C ASP A 29 18.12 7.39 -4.57
N LEU A 30 16.96 7.19 -5.21
CA LEU A 30 15.69 7.73 -4.74
C LEU A 30 15.03 6.80 -3.71
N LEU A 31 14.11 7.35 -2.92
CA LEU A 31 13.29 6.59 -1.98
C LEU A 31 11.81 6.84 -2.24
N ILE A 32 10.99 5.86 -1.84
CA ILE A 32 9.52 5.95 -1.88
C ILE A 32 8.94 5.52 -0.54
N THR A 33 7.82 6.12 -0.16
CA THR A 33 7.00 5.68 0.97
C THR A 33 5.76 4.98 0.42
N ILE A 34 5.61 3.69 0.72
CA ILE A 34 4.54 2.82 0.20
C ILE A 34 3.97 1.95 1.34
N PRO A 35 2.78 1.34 1.16
CA PRO A 35 2.26 0.32 2.08
C PRO A 35 3.27 -0.79 2.40
N GLN A 36 3.38 -1.17 3.68
CA GLN A 36 4.34 -2.18 4.14
C GLN A 36 4.19 -3.52 3.39
N ARG A 37 2.97 -4.05 3.25
CA ARG A 37 2.74 -5.30 2.51
C ARG A 37 3.26 -5.25 1.07
N LEU A 38 3.19 -4.08 0.42
CA LEU A 38 3.73 -3.94 -0.93
C LEU A 38 5.27 -3.90 -0.92
N ALA A 39 5.87 -3.23 0.07
CA ALA A 39 7.33 -3.23 0.24
C ALA A 39 7.88 -4.65 0.46
N GLU A 40 7.19 -5.46 1.28
CA GLU A 40 7.54 -6.86 1.53
C GLU A 40 7.45 -7.72 0.24
N VAL A 41 6.41 -7.54 -0.57
CA VAL A 41 6.29 -8.21 -1.88
C VAL A 41 7.43 -7.81 -2.83
N LEU A 42 7.83 -6.54 -2.83
CA LEU A 42 8.91 -6.05 -3.68
C LEU A 42 10.28 -6.56 -3.23
N GLN A 43 10.54 -6.61 -1.92
CA GLN A 43 11.78 -7.16 -1.37
C GLN A 43 12.03 -8.61 -1.80
N GLY A 44 10.96 -9.40 -1.96
CA GLY A 44 11.06 -10.77 -2.49
C GLY A 44 11.29 -10.88 -4.01
N ARG A 45 11.28 -9.76 -4.75
CA ARG A 45 11.30 -9.73 -6.23
C ARG A 45 12.41 -8.88 -6.84
N GLY A 46 13.14 -8.11 -6.04
CA GLY A 46 14.20 -7.23 -6.52
C GLY A 46 15.11 -6.74 -5.39
N ALA A 47 16.03 -5.84 -5.72
CA ALA A 47 17.04 -5.35 -4.78
C ALA A 47 16.53 -4.16 -3.96
N TYR A 48 15.62 -4.42 -3.01
CA TYR A 48 15.03 -3.38 -2.16
C TYR A 48 15.44 -3.54 -0.69
N VAL A 49 15.66 -2.40 -0.02
CA VAL A 49 15.85 -2.33 1.43
C VAL A 49 14.70 -1.54 2.04
N ILE A 50 14.06 -2.11 3.05
CA ILE A 50 12.94 -1.49 3.75
C ILE A 50 13.47 -0.77 4.99
N TYR A 51 13.07 0.49 5.15
CA TYR A 51 13.41 1.31 6.31
C TYR A 51 12.13 1.71 7.07
N PRO A 52 12.19 1.81 8.40
CA PRO A 52 11.10 2.41 9.17
C PRO A 52 10.95 3.89 8.79
N VAL A 53 9.71 4.36 8.76
CA VAL A 53 9.43 5.79 8.56
C VAL A 53 9.94 6.54 9.80
N PRO A 54 10.74 7.63 9.65
CA PRO A 54 11.42 8.29 10.77
C PRO A 54 10.50 9.21 11.58
N PHE A 55 9.19 8.97 11.55
CA PHE A 55 8.17 9.70 12.29
C PHE A 55 6.86 8.89 12.30
N ALA A 56 5.99 9.20 13.26
CA ALA A 56 4.69 8.56 13.35
C ALA A 56 3.81 8.90 12.13
N ILE A 57 3.18 7.86 11.58
CA ILE A 57 2.18 7.97 10.52
C ILE A 57 0.88 7.30 10.99
N PRO A 58 -0.29 7.85 10.63
CA PRO A 58 -1.56 7.20 10.95
C PRO A 58 -1.65 5.84 10.23
N THR A 59 -2.29 4.87 10.88
CA THR A 59 -2.66 3.61 10.25
C THR A 59 -3.82 3.81 9.28
N TYR A 60 -4.01 2.86 8.37
CA TYR A 60 -5.13 2.84 7.45
C TYR A 60 -5.77 1.46 7.42
N GLU A 61 -7.04 1.41 7.03
CA GLU A 61 -7.80 0.17 6.91
C GLU A 61 -8.05 -0.14 5.43
N VAL A 62 -7.93 -1.42 5.06
CA VAL A 62 -8.39 -1.91 3.75
C VAL A 62 -9.80 -2.45 3.92
N LYS A 63 -10.75 -1.94 3.12
CA LYS A 63 -12.17 -2.30 3.22
C LYS A 63 -12.67 -2.92 1.93
N GLN A 64 -13.54 -3.91 2.08
CA GLN A 64 -14.34 -4.43 0.97
C GLN A 64 -15.57 -3.54 0.79
N HIS A 65 -15.86 -3.16 -0.46
CA HIS A 65 -17.04 -2.33 -0.79
C HIS A 65 -17.94 -3.10 -1.75
N TRP A 66 -19.25 -3.04 -1.52
CA TRP A 66 -20.27 -3.61 -2.40
C TRP A 66 -21.51 -2.73 -2.39
N HIS A 67 -22.31 -2.82 -3.45
CA HIS A 67 -23.58 -2.13 -3.52
C HIS A 67 -24.65 -2.88 -2.71
N GLU A 68 -25.54 -2.16 -2.03
CA GLU A 68 -26.58 -2.72 -1.16
C GLU A 68 -27.43 -3.80 -1.84
N ARG A 69 -27.76 -3.60 -3.12
CA ARG A 69 -28.43 -4.59 -3.99
C ARG A 69 -27.84 -6.01 -3.91
N TYR A 70 -26.53 -6.15 -3.69
CA TYR A 70 -25.83 -7.44 -3.60
C TYR A 70 -25.48 -7.84 -2.17
N HIS A 71 -26.05 -7.16 -1.16
CA HIS A 71 -25.78 -7.48 0.22
C HIS A 71 -26.20 -8.92 0.57
N HIS A 72 -27.37 -9.34 0.10
CA HIS A 72 -27.93 -10.68 0.33
C HIS A 72 -27.65 -11.70 -0.79
N ASP A 73 -26.96 -11.30 -1.86
CA ASP A 73 -26.60 -12.23 -2.95
C ASP A 73 -25.64 -13.32 -2.45
N ALA A 74 -25.96 -14.59 -2.74
CA ALA A 74 -25.22 -15.73 -2.19
C ALA A 74 -23.77 -15.79 -2.71
N ALA A 75 -23.56 -15.54 -4.00
CA ALA A 75 -22.22 -15.56 -4.59
C ALA A 75 -21.34 -14.41 -4.07
N SER A 76 -21.91 -13.20 -3.97
CA SER A 76 -21.24 -12.03 -3.39
C SER A 76 -20.87 -12.29 -1.93
N ARG A 77 -21.80 -12.81 -1.12
CA ARG A 77 -21.52 -13.14 0.29
C ARG A 77 -20.41 -14.17 0.45
N TRP A 78 -20.44 -15.23 -0.36
CA TRP A 78 -19.39 -16.25 -0.36
C TRP A 78 -18.02 -15.62 -0.66
N LEU A 79 -17.90 -14.87 -1.75
CA LEU A 79 -16.63 -14.25 -2.15
C LEU A 79 -16.13 -13.26 -1.09
N ARG A 80 -17.02 -12.42 -0.53
CA ARG A 80 -16.66 -11.48 0.54
C ARG A 80 -16.14 -12.20 1.78
N GLY A 81 -16.74 -13.34 2.12
CA GLY A 81 -16.29 -14.22 3.19
C GLY A 81 -14.90 -14.77 2.91
N VAL A 82 -14.68 -15.38 1.74
CA VAL A 82 -13.37 -15.91 1.33
C VAL A 82 -12.28 -14.84 1.39
N ILE A 83 -12.54 -13.64 0.88
CA ILE A 83 -11.57 -12.53 0.93
C ILE A 83 -11.31 -12.09 2.36
N ALA A 84 -12.33 -12.03 3.22
CA ALA A 84 -12.16 -11.67 4.63
C ALA A 84 -11.29 -12.71 5.35
N ASP A 85 -11.60 -14.00 5.19
CA ASP A 85 -10.85 -15.08 5.83
C ASP A 85 -9.37 -15.07 5.41
N LEU A 86 -9.08 -14.83 4.11
CA LEU A 86 -7.71 -14.80 3.60
C LEU A 86 -6.91 -13.55 4.00
N LEU A 87 -7.57 -12.44 4.36
CA LEU A 87 -6.93 -11.14 4.55
C LEU A 87 -7.05 -10.54 5.96
N THR A 88 -7.83 -11.16 6.86
CA THR A 88 -8.04 -10.68 8.24
C THR A 88 -7.05 -11.29 9.23
N ASP A 89 -6.47 -12.46 8.91
CA ASP A 89 -5.50 -13.18 9.77
C ASP A 89 -4.01 -12.84 9.45
N ALA A 90 -3.72 -11.61 9.04
CA ALA A 90 -2.35 -11.11 8.79
C ALA A 90 -2.05 -9.80 9.52
#